data_AF-W6ZBA1-F1
#
_entry.id   AF-W6ZBA1-F1
#
_cell.length_a   1.000
_cell.length_b   1.000
_cell.length_c   1.000
_cell.angle_alpha   90.00
_cell.angle_beta   90.00
_cell.angle_gamma   90.00
#
_symmetry.space_group_name_H-M   'P 1'
#
loop_
_entity.id
_entity.type
_entity.pdbx_description
1 polymer ?
#
loop_
_entity_poly.entity_id
_entity_poly.type
_entity_poly.pdbx_seq_one_letter_code
_entity_poly.pdbx_strand_id
1 'polypeptide(L)'
;SDSQNRRKTSQWTDGTALDQHHHRYVLLAAKISTALVLLITFPLWRKSSELFSCIVAVLALLWSYSSPPFRLKERPVLDSLSNGAICWLFWACGYIFDGNATFVSSVTTSKSGWLILLYSSALHSMAAMVDVDADAFAEYRTIATVYGEKFLAMFSLTCL
;
A
#
# COMPACT_ATOMS: atom_id res chain seq x y z
N SER A 1 10.22 -14.86 7.03
CA SER A 1 8.85 -15.03 7.62
C SER A 1 8.66 -14.04 8.76
N ASP A 2 7.45 -13.55 9.06
CA ASP A 2 7.21 -12.62 10.18
C ASP A 2 7.67 -13.20 11.55
N SER A 3 7.65 -14.53 11.65
CA SER A 3 8.22 -15.29 12.78
C SER A 3 9.74 -15.12 12.99
N GLN A 4 10.44 -14.56 12.01
CA GLN A 4 11.90 -14.32 12.04
C GLN A 4 12.24 -12.86 12.34
N ASN A 5 11.25 -11.98 12.49
CA ASN A 5 11.49 -10.56 12.74
C ASN A 5 11.94 -10.34 14.21
N ARG A 6 13.22 -10.02 14.39
CA ARG A 6 13.85 -9.81 15.72
C ARG A 6 13.24 -8.66 16.53
N ARG A 7 12.51 -7.74 15.89
CA ARG A 7 11.83 -6.62 16.57
C ARG A 7 10.57 -7.06 17.30
N LYS A 8 9.89 -8.11 16.84
CA LYS A 8 8.62 -8.61 17.40
C LYS A 8 8.86 -9.52 18.60
N THR A 9 9.46 -8.97 19.65
CA THR A 9 9.56 -9.64 20.96
C THR A 9 8.25 -9.51 21.74
N SER A 10 8.10 -10.27 22.82
CA SER A 10 6.91 -10.22 23.69
C SER A 10 6.67 -8.85 24.34
N GLN A 11 7.66 -7.96 24.32
CA GLN A 11 7.59 -6.60 24.85
C GLN A 11 7.34 -5.55 23.76
N TRP A 12 7.20 -5.94 22.49
CA TRP A 12 6.96 -4.99 21.40
C TRP A 12 5.52 -4.46 21.44
N THR A 13 5.37 -3.14 21.51
CA THR A 13 4.08 -2.46 21.67
C THR A 13 3.16 -2.61 20.46
N ASP A 14 3.72 -2.82 19.26
CA ASP A 14 2.94 -2.98 18.01
C ASP A 14 2.49 -4.43 17.75
N GLY A 15 2.76 -5.34 18.69
CA GLY A 15 2.33 -6.74 18.65
C GLY A 15 3.44 -7.76 18.45
N THR A 16 3.09 -9.03 18.67
CA THR A 16 4.01 -10.17 18.59
C THR A 16 3.95 -10.86 17.22
N ALA A 17 4.96 -11.67 16.89
CA ALA A 17 4.92 -12.51 15.71
C ALA A 17 3.76 -13.51 15.82
N LEU A 18 2.84 -13.49 14.85
CA LEU A 18 1.69 -14.39 14.83
C LEU A 18 2.12 -15.78 14.36
N ASP A 19 1.67 -16.81 15.08
CA ASP A 19 1.95 -18.18 14.69
C ASP A 19 1.33 -18.52 13.33
N GLN A 20 2.04 -19.31 12.52
CA GLN A 20 1.65 -19.65 11.14
C GLN A 20 0.30 -20.37 11.07
N HIS A 21 -0.10 -21.07 12.14
CA HIS A 21 -1.41 -21.71 12.24
C HIS A 21 -2.57 -20.71 12.04
N HIS A 22 -2.39 -19.45 12.46
CA HIS A 22 -3.43 -18.42 12.31
C HIS A 22 -3.48 -17.78 10.92
N HIS A 23 -2.53 -18.09 10.03
CA HIS A 23 -2.47 -17.51 8.68
C HIS A 23 -3.76 -17.69 7.90
N ARG A 24 -4.41 -18.86 8.02
CA ARG A 24 -5.70 -19.14 7.37
C ARG A 24 -6.82 -18.21 7.86
N TYR A 25 -6.87 -17.92 9.15
CA TYR A 25 -7.88 -17.02 9.71
C TYR A 25 -7.65 -15.57 9.29
N VAL A 26 -6.40 -15.12 9.24
CA VAL A 26 -6.05 -13.79 8.73
C VAL A 26 -6.46 -13.63 7.26
N LEU A 27 -6.16 -14.63 6.41
CA LEU A 27 -6.58 -14.62 5.02
C LEU A 27 -8.11 -14.65 4.86
N LEU A 28 -8.80 -15.43 5.69
CA LEU A 28 -10.27 -15.48 5.67
C LEU A 28 -10.87 -14.14 6.07
N ALA A 29 -10.38 -13.53 7.15
CA ALA A 29 -10.80 -12.21 7.59
C ALA A 29 -10.55 -11.15 6.50
N ALA A 30 -9.38 -11.15 5.87
CA ALA A 30 -9.07 -10.24 4.76
C ALA A 30 -10.05 -10.40 3.58
N LYS A 31 -10.37 -11.65 3.20
CA LYS A 31 -11.35 -11.95 2.15
C LYS A 31 -12.75 -11.48 2.52
N ILE A 32 -13.20 -11.77 3.74
CA ILE A 32 -14.53 -11.36 4.25
C ILE A 32 -14.63 -9.84 4.28
N SER A 33 -13.63 -9.14 4.83
CA SER A 33 -13.60 -7.68 4.88
C SER A 33 -13.61 -7.06 3.47
N THR A 34 -12.84 -7.62 2.53
CA THR A 34 -12.85 -7.17 1.13
C THR A 34 -14.23 -7.35 0.50
N ALA A 35 -14.84 -8.53 0.68
CA ALA A 35 -16.18 -8.82 0.16
C ALA A 35 -17.25 -7.90 0.77
N LEU A 36 -17.14 -7.61 2.08
CA LEU A 36 -18.05 -6.70 2.77
C LEU A 36 -17.94 -5.26 2.24
N VAL A 37 -16.72 -4.75 2.04
CA VAL A 37 -16.51 -3.42 1.45
C VAL A 37 -17.13 -3.35 0.05
N LEU A 38 -16.90 -4.36 -0.80
CA LEU A 38 -17.50 -4.41 -2.13
C LEU A 38 -19.03 -4.47 -2.07
N LEU A 39 -19.59 -5.27 -1.18
CA LEU A 39 -21.05 -5.41 -1.03
C LEU A 39 -21.70 -4.09 -0.57
N ILE A 40 -21.11 -3.43 0.44
CA ILE A 40 -21.62 -2.15 0.97
C ILE A 40 -21.51 -1.05 -0.08
N THR A 41 -20.43 -1.04 -0.86
CA THR A 41 -20.17 0.01 -1.87
C THR A 41 -20.82 -0.29 -3.22
N PHE A 42 -21.32 -1.51 -3.46
CA PHE A 42 -21.95 -1.91 -4.72
C PHE A 42 -23.09 -0.99 -5.20
N PRO A 43 -24.03 -0.53 -4.35
CA PRO A 43 -25.08 0.40 -4.79
C PRO A 43 -24.54 1.73 -5.34
N LEU A 44 -23.30 2.11 -4.95
CA LEU A 44 -22.64 3.32 -5.40
C LEU A 44 -22.30 3.26 -6.90
N TRP A 45 -22.12 2.07 -7.48
CA TRP A 45 -21.89 1.90 -8.92
C TRP A 45 -22.93 2.62 -9.79
N ARG A 46 -24.20 2.61 -9.37
CA ARG A 46 -25.28 3.27 -10.11
C ARG A 46 -25.26 4.80 -9.96
N LYS A 47 -24.72 5.31 -8.85
CA LYS A 47 -24.65 6.75 -8.56
C LYS A 47 -23.36 7.40 -9.06
N SER A 48 -22.23 6.71 -8.91
CA SER A 48 -20.90 7.13 -9.34
C SER A 48 -20.08 5.87 -9.67
N SER A 49 -20.03 5.52 -10.96
CA SER A 49 -19.22 4.40 -11.46
C SER A 49 -17.73 4.65 -11.24
N GLU A 50 -17.30 5.91 -11.28
CA GLU A 50 -15.92 6.33 -11.07
C GLU A 50 -15.46 6.05 -9.63
N LEU A 51 -16.25 6.45 -8.63
CA LEU A 51 -15.91 6.22 -7.23
C LEU A 51 -15.85 4.72 -6.91
N PHE A 52 -16.81 3.94 -7.41
CA PHE A 52 -16.75 2.48 -7.25
C PHE A 52 -15.51 1.89 -7.94
N SER A 53 -15.15 2.38 -9.13
CA SER A 53 -13.94 1.93 -9.83
C SER A 53 -12.66 2.24 -9.03
N CYS A 54 -12.58 3.41 -8.40
CA CYS A 54 -11.48 3.74 -7.50
C CYS A 54 -11.42 2.81 -6.29
N ILE A 55 -12.55 2.50 -5.66
CA ILE A 55 -12.61 1.56 -4.52
C ILE A 55 -12.12 0.17 -4.94
N VAL A 56 -12.58 -0.33 -6.09
CA VAL A 56 -12.13 -1.61 -6.64
C VAL A 56 -10.63 -1.56 -6.94
N ALA A 57 -10.12 -0.46 -7.51
CA ALA A 57 -8.70 -0.27 -7.79
C ALA A 57 -7.85 -0.25 -6.51
N VAL A 58 -8.29 0.42 -5.43
CA VAL A 58 -7.62 0.40 -4.12
C VAL A 58 -7.52 -1.03 -3.61
N LEU A 59 -8.64 -1.75 -3.60
CA LEU A 59 -8.67 -3.13 -3.10
C LEU A 59 -7.77 -4.04 -3.94
N ALA A 60 -7.85 -3.94 -5.26
CA ALA A 60 -7.00 -4.71 -6.18
C ALA A 60 -5.51 -4.42 -5.93
N LEU A 61 -5.16 -3.15 -5.74
CA LEU A 61 -3.78 -2.74 -5.49
C LEU A 61 -3.28 -3.26 -4.14
N LEU A 62 -4.08 -3.14 -3.06
CA LEU A 62 -3.78 -3.71 -1.74
C LEU A 62 -3.52 -5.23 -1.80
N TRP A 63 -4.36 -5.96 -2.53
CA TRP A 63 -4.18 -7.39 -2.75
C TRP A 63 -2.92 -7.69 -3.55
N SER A 64 -2.68 -6.97 -4.66
CA SER A 64 -1.48 -7.14 -5.49
C SER A 64 -0.18 -6.77 -4.76
N TYR A 65 -0.26 -5.84 -3.82
CA TYR A 65 0.86 -5.43 -2.97
C TYR A 65 1.29 -6.56 -2.04
N SER A 66 0.32 -7.23 -1.42
CA SER A 66 0.58 -8.17 -0.34
C SER A 66 0.62 -9.64 -0.77
N SER A 67 -0.11 -10.00 -1.83
CA SER A 67 -0.40 -11.39 -2.21
C SER A 67 0.22 -11.78 -3.56
N PRO A 68 0.53 -13.08 -3.77
CA PRO A 68 0.94 -13.58 -5.08
C PRO A 68 -0.17 -13.40 -6.13
N PRO A 69 0.17 -13.28 -7.42
CA PRO A 69 1.51 -13.46 -8.01
C PRO A 69 2.41 -12.22 -7.98
N PHE A 70 1.84 -11.02 -7.79
CA PHE A 70 2.57 -9.77 -7.94
C PHE A 70 3.48 -9.48 -6.73
N ARG A 71 2.89 -9.50 -5.54
CA ARG A 71 3.51 -9.20 -4.24
C ARG A 71 4.44 -7.99 -4.34
N LEU A 72 3.88 -6.85 -4.73
CA LEU A 72 4.64 -5.64 -5.09
C LEU A 72 5.56 -5.13 -3.98
N LYS A 73 5.25 -5.43 -2.71
CA LYS A 73 6.13 -5.12 -1.58
C LYS A 73 7.52 -5.75 -1.65
N GLU A 74 7.71 -6.78 -2.47
CA GLU A 74 9.00 -7.45 -2.75
C GLU A 74 9.55 -7.11 -4.14
N ARG A 75 9.06 -6.02 -4.75
CA ARG A 75 9.52 -5.51 -6.03
C ARG A 75 10.19 -4.15 -5.77
N PRO A 76 11.52 -4.05 -5.83
CA PRO A 76 12.23 -2.80 -5.53
C PRO A 76 11.70 -1.65 -6.39
N VAL A 77 11.57 -0.45 -5.81
CA VAL A 77 10.97 0.76 -6.40
C VAL A 77 9.45 0.65 -6.53
N LEU A 78 8.93 -0.47 -7.02
CA LEU A 78 7.49 -0.70 -7.12
C LEU A 78 6.84 -0.84 -5.75
N ASP A 79 7.56 -1.32 -4.73
CA ASP A 79 7.12 -1.33 -3.34
C ASP A 79 6.72 0.09 -2.88
N SER A 80 7.60 1.07 -3.05
CA SER A 80 7.31 2.47 -2.68
C SER A 80 6.30 3.15 -3.59
N LEU A 81 6.42 2.99 -4.91
CA LEU A 81 5.49 3.62 -5.86
C LEU A 81 4.07 3.09 -5.72
N SER A 82 3.90 1.78 -5.50
CA SER A 82 2.58 1.19 -5.29
C SER A 82 1.96 1.64 -3.97
N ASN A 83 2.76 1.84 -2.91
CA ASN A 83 2.27 2.43 -1.67
C ASN A 83 1.82 3.89 -1.88
N GLY A 84 2.57 4.68 -2.64
CA GLY A 84 2.15 6.02 -3.06
C GLY A 84 0.85 6.03 -3.88
N ALA A 85 0.71 5.08 -4.82
CA ALA A 85 -0.50 4.91 -5.60
C ALA A 85 -1.72 4.49 -4.74
N ILE A 86 -1.53 3.69 -3.68
CA ILE A 86 -2.58 3.38 -2.70
C ILE A 86 -3.06 4.66 -2.01
N CYS A 87 -2.14 5.50 -1.50
CA CYS A 87 -2.48 6.77 -0.88
C CYS A 87 -3.20 7.72 -1.86
N TRP A 88 -2.72 7.80 -3.10
CA TRP A 88 -3.35 8.58 -4.16
C TRP A 88 -4.78 8.11 -4.45
N LEU A 89 -5.01 6.81 -4.54
CA LEU A 89 -6.34 6.25 -4.78
C LEU A 89 -7.31 6.53 -3.61
N PHE A 90 -6.83 6.46 -2.36
CA PHE A 90 -7.64 6.86 -1.20
C PHE A 90 -8.02 8.34 -1.24
N TRP A 91 -7.06 9.21 -1.57
CA TRP A 91 -7.34 10.62 -1.78
C TRP A 91 -8.34 10.84 -2.93
N ALA A 92 -8.17 10.14 -4.05
CA ALA A 92 -9.07 10.22 -5.20
C ALA A 92 -10.50 9.81 -4.83
N CYS A 93 -10.67 8.75 -4.03
CA CYS A 93 -11.99 8.37 -3.50
C CYS A 93 -12.65 9.51 -2.72
N GLY A 94 -11.92 10.17 -1.82
CA GLY A 94 -12.42 11.31 -1.06
C GLY A 94 -12.74 12.51 -1.95
N TYR A 95 -11.86 12.80 -2.91
CA TYR A 95 -12.02 13.93 -3.84
C TYR A 95 -13.23 13.78 -4.78
N ILE A 96 -13.48 12.58 -5.30
CA ILE A 96 -14.67 12.28 -6.12
C ILE A 96 -15.94 12.32 -5.26
N PHE A 97 -15.87 11.80 -4.03
CA PHE A 97 -17.02 11.77 -3.11
C PHE A 97 -17.52 13.18 -2.76
N ASP A 98 -16.63 14.16 -2.68
CA ASP A 98 -16.96 15.59 -2.47
C ASP A 98 -17.71 16.23 -3.67
N GLY A 99 -17.89 15.50 -4.78
CA GLY A 99 -18.66 15.95 -5.94
C GLY A 99 -17.87 16.87 -6.89
N ASN A 100 -16.57 17.05 -6.65
CA ASN A 100 -15.76 18.06 -7.32
C ASN A 100 -15.23 17.65 -8.72
N ALA A 101 -15.42 16.42 -9.19
CA ALA A 101 -14.82 16.03 -10.47
C ALA A 101 -15.33 14.73 -11.12
N THR A 102 -15.18 14.70 -12.45
CA THR A 102 -14.97 13.49 -13.24
C THR A 102 -13.53 12.98 -13.07
N PHE A 103 -13.38 11.71 -12.71
CA PHE A 103 -12.13 11.07 -12.28
C PHE A 103 -10.98 11.27 -13.28
N VAL A 104 -11.21 10.97 -14.56
CA VAL A 104 -10.13 10.89 -15.56
C VAL A 104 -9.52 12.25 -15.85
N SER A 105 -10.29 13.33 -15.85
CA SER A 105 -9.81 14.65 -16.29
C SER A 105 -9.30 15.54 -15.15
N SER A 106 -9.85 15.44 -13.95
CA SER A 106 -9.46 16.35 -12.85
C SER A 106 -8.43 15.72 -11.91
N VAL A 107 -8.62 14.44 -11.57
CA VAL A 107 -7.81 13.77 -10.54
C VAL A 107 -6.38 13.53 -11.04
N THR A 108 -6.23 13.18 -12.32
CA THR A 108 -4.92 12.96 -12.96
C THR A 108 -4.15 14.25 -13.23
N THR A 109 -4.84 15.38 -13.38
CA THR A 109 -4.23 16.71 -13.57
C THR A 109 -4.04 17.48 -12.25
N SER A 110 -4.61 16.97 -11.15
CA SER A 110 -4.52 17.61 -9.84
C SER A 110 -3.09 17.58 -9.29
N LYS A 111 -2.53 18.77 -9.05
CA LYS A 111 -1.23 18.94 -8.39
C LYS A 111 -1.22 18.28 -7.01
N SER A 112 -2.32 18.38 -6.26
CA SER A 112 -2.46 17.75 -4.94
C SER A 112 -2.42 16.23 -5.02
N GLY A 113 -3.00 15.64 -6.08
CA GLY A 113 -2.90 14.20 -6.34
C GLY A 113 -1.46 13.76 -6.56
N TRP A 114 -0.74 14.43 -7.47
CA TRP A 114 0.68 14.12 -7.70
C TRP A 114 1.54 14.28 -6.45
N LEU A 115 1.30 15.33 -5.68
CA LEU A 115 1.98 15.54 -4.40
C LEU A 115 1.74 14.36 -3.44
N ILE A 116 0.49 13.90 -3.29
CA ILE A 116 0.17 12.75 -2.42
C ILE A 116 0.88 11.48 -2.91
N LEU A 117 0.83 11.19 -4.22
CA LEU A 117 1.47 10.00 -4.78
C LEU A 117 2.98 9.99 -4.51
N LEU A 118 3.66 11.09 -4.86
CA LEU A 118 5.12 11.15 -4.80
C LEU A 118 5.61 11.29 -3.36
N TYR A 119 4.99 12.14 -2.54
CA TYR A 119 5.33 12.29 -1.14
C TYR A 119 5.13 10.98 -0.36
N SER A 120 4.01 10.28 -0.56
CA SER A 120 3.78 8.98 0.07
C SER A 120 4.77 7.91 -0.42
N SER A 121 5.21 7.97 -1.68
CA SER A 121 6.26 7.08 -2.19
C SER A 121 7.61 7.36 -1.52
N ALA A 122 7.98 8.64 -1.35
CA ALA A 122 9.19 9.07 -0.67
C ALA A 122 9.20 8.64 0.81
N LEU A 123 8.10 8.91 1.53
CA LEU A 123 7.95 8.49 2.92
C LEU A 123 8.02 6.97 3.07
N HIS A 124 7.40 6.23 2.15
CA HIS A 124 7.47 4.77 2.19
C HIS A 124 8.90 4.27 1.98
N SER A 125 9.68 4.83 1.04
CA SER A 125 11.08 4.43 0.89
C SER A 125 11.90 4.74 2.15
N MET A 126 11.68 5.89 2.79
CA MET A 126 12.36 6.21 4.05
C MET A 126 11.97 5.24 5.17
N ALA A 127 10.69 4.88 5.27
CA ALA A 127 10.21 3.89 6.23
C ALA A 127 10.81 2.49 5.97
N ALA A 128 10.95 2.09 4.71
CA ALA A 128 11.58 0.83 4.33
C ALA A 128 13.05 0.75 4.76
N MET A 129 13.75 1.88 4.86
CA MET A 129 15.14 1.91 5.34
C MET A 129 15.26 1.51 6.81
N VAL A 130 14.28 1.88 7.64
CA VAL A 130 14.23 1.51 9.07
C VAL A 130 14.11 -0.02 9.24
N ASP A 131 13.58 -0.69 8.21
CA ASP A 131 13.25 -2.11 8.22
C ASP A 131 14.31 -2.96 7.48
N VAL A 132 15.38 -2.33 6.95
CA VAL A 132 16.34 -2.98 6.04
C VAL A 132 16.95 -4.27 6.59
N ASP A 133 17.38 -4.29 7.85
CA ASP A 133 18.01 -5.46 8.46
C ASP A 133 17.01 -6.61 8.66
N ALA A 134 15.78 -6.27 9.06
CA ALA A 134 14.73 -7.24 9.30
C ALA A 134 14.24 -7.85 7.97
N ASP A 135 14.10 -7.03 6.94
CA ASP A 135 13.69 -7.45 5.60
C ASP A 135 14.80 -8.27 4.91
N ALA A 136 16.07 -7.87 5.07
CA ALA A 136 17.21 -8.64 4.56
C ALA A 136 17.28 -10.04 5.18
N PHE A 137 17.07 -10.14 6.50
CA PHE A 137 17.03 -11.43 7.20
C PHE A 137 15.83 -12.30 6.77
N ALA A 138 14.71 -11.68 6.42
CA ALA A 138 13.52 -12.37 5.92
C ALA A 138 13.57 -12.66 4.41
N GLU A 139 14.68 -12.33 3.73
CA GLU A 139 14.91 -12.47 2.28
C GLU A 139 13.89 -11.69 1.43
N TYR A 140 13.37 -10.57 1.94
CA TYR A 140 12.50 -9.67 1.20
C TYR A 140 13.30 -8.72 0.32
N ARG A 141 12.86 -8.56 -0.93
CA ARG A 141 13.50 -7.71 -1.93
C ARG A 141 12.79 -6.36 -2.03
N THR A 142 12.98 -5.53 -1.03
CA THR A 142 12.51 -4.13 -0.99
C THR A 142 13.49 -3.19 -1.67
N ILE A 143 13.08 -1.93 -1.90
CA ILE A 143 13.96 -0.87 -2.39
C ILE A 143 15.18 -0.69 -1.46
N ALA A 144 14.97 -0.77 -0.14
CA ALA A 144 16.00 -0.59 0.87
C ALA A 144 17.04 -1.71 0.86
N THR A 145 16.59 -2.97 0.85
CA THR A 145 17.47 -4.15 0.86
C THR A 145 18.29 -4.30 -0.43
N VAL A 146 17.76 -3.83 -1.56
CA VAL A 146 18.44 -3.95 -2.87
C VAL A 146 19.36 -2.78 -3.18
N TYR A 147 18.96 -1.54 -2.91
CA TYR A 147 19.71 -0.35 -3.35
C TYR A 147 20.39 0.44 -2.22
N GLY A 148 20.01 0.20 -0.96
CA GLY A 148 20.60 0.83 0.20
C GLY A 148 20.34 2.33 0.34
N GLU A 149 20.87 2.90 1.42
CA GLU A 149 20.52 4.23 1.92
C GLU A 149 20.72 5.37 0.92
N LYS A 150 21.85 5.40 0.21
CA LYS A 150 22.19 6.48 -0.74
C LYS A 150 21.17 6.59 -1.87
N PHE A 151 20.76 5.45 -2.43
CA PHE A 151 19.76 5.43 -3.48
C PHE A 151 18.40 5.85 -2.96
N LEU A 152 18.02 5.40 -1.75
CA LEU A 152 16.75 5.79 -1.12
C LEU A 152 16.68 7.28 -0.84
N ALA A 153 17.78 7.89 -0.39
CA ALA A 153 17.85 9.33 -0.18
C ALA A 153 17.64 10.09 -1.50
N MET A 154 18.30 9.66 -2.58
CA MET A 154 18.10 10.24 -3.91
C MET A 154 16.69 10.02 -4.44
N PHE A 155 16.14 8.81 -4.32
CA PHE A 155 14.77 8.49 -4.73
C PHE A 155 13.76 9.36 -3.98
N SER A 156 13.89 9.45 -2.66
CA SER A 156 13.02 10.27 -1.82
C SER A 156 13.10 11.75 -2.22
N LEU A 157 14.31 12.26 -2.47
CA LEU A 157 14.50 13.62 -2.96
C LEU A 157 13.88 13.86 -4.34
N THR A 158 13.96 12.88 -5.26
CA THR A 158 13.34 13.03 -6.59
C THR A 158 11.82 12.98 -6.57
N CYS A 159 11.23 12.41 -5.52
CA CYS A 159 9.79 12.36 -5.32
C CYS A 159 9.25 13.58 -4.53
N LEU A 160 10.11 14.41 -3.95
CA LEU A 160 9.74 15.61 -3.19
C LEU A 160 9.88 16.88 -4.05
#